data_AF-A0A8T6DUU1-F1
#
_entry.id   AF-A0A8T6DUU1-F1
#
_cell.length_a   1.000
_cell.length_b   1.000
_cell.length_c   1.000
_cell.angle_alpha   90.00
_cell.angle_beta   90.00
_cell.angle_gamma   90.00
#
_symmetry.space_group_name_H-M   'P 1'
#
loop_
_entity.id
_entity.type
_entity.pdbx_description
1 polymer ?
#
loop_
_entity_poly.entity_id
_entity_poly.type
_entity_poly.pdbx_seq_one_letter_code
_entity_poly.pdbx_strand_id
1 'polypeptide(L)' 'MTGPVGIISAGDMGAAIGAMLTSGGVDVATDLTGRSELTRTRAAEAGMRDAGSTDALVEECDL' A
#
# COMPACT_ATOMS: atom_id res chain seq x y z
N MET A 1 -6.83 16.97 -7.52
CA MET A 1 -6.58 15.89 -6.54
C MET A 1 -5.43 15.08 -7.08
N THR A 2 -4.38 14.87 -6.30
CA THR A 2 -3.32 13.90 -6.63
C THR A 2 -3.90 12.50 -6.48
N GLY A 3 -3.69 11.60 -7.45
CA GLY A 3 -4.13 10.22 -7.33
C GLY A 3 -3.38 9.44 -6.25
N PRO A 4 -3.83 8.22 -5.94
CA PRO A 4 -3.24 7.39 -4.90
C PRO A 4 -1.80 6.96 -5.25
N VAL A 5 -1.04 6.65 -4.21
CA VAL A 5 0.34 6.16 -4.31
C VAL A 5 0.37 4.65 -4.11
N GLY A 6 0.99 3.93 -5.04
CA GLY A 6 1.20 2.49 -4.96
C GLY A 6 2.51 2.16 -4.26
N ILE A 7 2.45 1.30 -3.25
CA ILE A 7 3.66 0.69 -2.65
C ILE A 7 3.72 -0.79 -3.04
N ILE A 8 4.76 -1.17 -3.77
CA ILE A 8 5.04 -2.58 -4.03
C ILE A 8 5.70 -3.21 -2.80
N SER A 9 5.00 -4.19 -2.21
CA SER A 9 5.41 -4.98 -1.05
C SER A 9 5.50 -4.22 0.28
N ALA A 10 4.52 -4.46 1.16
CA ALA A 10 4.49 -4.02 2.57
C ALA A 10 5.45 -4.80 3.49
N GLY A 11 6.74 -4.89 3.12
CA GLY A 11 7.81 -5.32 4.03
C GLY A 11 8.05 -4.30 5.15
N ASP A 12 9.09 -4.45 5.96
CA ASP A 12 9.38 -3.49 7.06
C ASP A 12 9.52 -2.04 6.54
N MET A 13 10.33 -1.85 5.50
CA MET A 13 10.53 -0.52 4.92
C MET A 13 9.29 -0.01 4.19
N GLY A 14 8.65 -0.85 3.38
CA GLY A 14 7.45 -0.48 2.62
C GLY A 14 6.29 -0.06 3.53
N ALA A 15 6.09 -0.78 4.64
CA ALA A 15 5.08 -0.44 5.64
C ALA A 15 5.42 0.86 6.40
N ALA A 16 6.70 1.08 6.74
CA ALA A 16 7.11 2.34 7.38
C ALA A 16 6.88 3.57 6.48
N ILE A 17 7.17 3.45 5.17
CA ILE A 17 6.91 4.52 4.20
C ILE A 17 5.39 4.70 4.02
N GLY A 18 4.65 3.60 3.88
CA GLY A 18 3.19 3.62 3.79
C GLY A 18 2.56 4.36 4.98
N ALA A 19 2.97 4.02 6.20
CA ALA A 19 2.49 4.66 7.43
C ALA A 19 2.81 6.16 7.46
N MET A 20 4.00 6.56 7.01
CA MET A 20 4.35 7.98 6.92
C MET A 20 3.44 8.73 5.95
N LEU A 21 3.22 8.18 4.75
CA LEU A 21 2.37 8.79 3.73
C LEU A 21 0.90 8.87 4.17
N THR A 22 0.34 7.79 4.71
CA THR A 22 -1.04 7.76 5.20
C THR A 22 -1.24 8.69 6.39
N SER A 23 -0.27 8.80 7.30
CA SER A 23 -0.30 9.79 8.38
C SER A 23 -0.32 11.24 7.87
N GLY A 24 0.25 11.48 6.69
CA GLY A 24 0.22 12.76 5.98
C GLY A 24 -1.06 13.01 5.17
N GLY A 25 -2.03 12.08 5.19
CA GLY A 25 -3.29 12.18 4.46
C GLY A 25 -3.21 11.75 2.99
N VAL A 26 -2.13 11.07 2.58
CA VAL A 26 -2.01 10.49 1.24
C VAL A 26 -2.78 9.17 1.20
N ASP A 27 -3.54 8.94 0.13
CA ASP A 27 -4.16 7.65 -0.14
C ASP A 27 -3.11 6.68 -0.70
N VAL A 28 -2.92 5.55 -0.02
CA VAL A 28 -1.87 4.57 -0.35
C VAL A 28 -2.48 3.19 -0.55
N ALA A 29 -2.14 2.56 -1.67
CA ALA A 29 -2.56 1.21 -2.01
C ALA A 29 -1.36 0.27 -2.16
N THR A 30 -1.60 -1.04 -1.99
CA THR A 30 -0.60 -2.09 -2.20
C THR A 30 -1.28 -3.37 -2.68
N ASP A 31 -0.55 -4.27 -3.33
CA ASP A 31 -1.03 -5.61 -3.67
C ASP A 31 -0.69 -6.60 -2.55
N LEU A 32 -1.71 -7.15 -1.89
CA LEU A 32 -1.55 -8.20 -0.88
C LEU A 32 -1.79 -9.62 -1.40
N THR A 33 -2.02 -9.82 -2.70
CA THR A 33 -2.24 -11.14 -3.27
C THR A 33 -1.02 -12.04 -3.06
N GLY A 34 -1.27 -13.23 -2.52
CA GLY A 34 -0.22 -14.20 -2.17
C GLY A 34 0.74 -13.79 -1.04
N ARG A 35 0.57 -12.61 -0.42
CA ARG A 35 1.44 -12.15 0.68
C ARG A 35 1.16 -12.89 1.99
N SER A 36 2.18 -12.94 2.86
CA SER A 36 2.06 -13.55 4.19
C SER A 36 1.14 -12.74 5.11
N GLU A 37 0.59 -13.38 6.14
CA GLU A 37 -0.18 -12.70 7.19
C GLU A 37 0.59 -11.53 7.81
N LEU A 38 1.88 -11.72 8.12
CA LEU A 38 2.76 -10.65 8.61
C LEU A 38 2.79 -9.43 7.68
N THR A 39 2.84 -9.64 6.36
CA THR A 39 2.84 -8.54 5.38
C THR A 39 1.47 -7.84 5.36
N ARG A 40 0.37 -8.60 5.47
CA ARG A 40 -0.99 -8.04 5.52
C ARG A 40 -1.20 -7.20 6.77
N THR A 41 -0.75 -7.68 7.93
CA THR A 41 -0.83 -6.94 9.20
C THR A 41 -0.07 -5.63 9.11
N ARG A 42 1.17 -5.65 8.61
CA ARG A 42 1.98 -4.44 8.39
C ARG A 42 1.28 -3.44 7.47
N ALA A 43 0.66 -3.91 6.39
CA ALA A 43 -0.08 -3.04 5.49
C ALA A 43 -1.29 -2.39 6.15
N ALA A 44 -2.06 -3.17 6.93
CA ALA A 44 -3.21 -2.68 7.67
C ALA A 44 -2.80 -1.67 8.75
N GLU A 45 -1.75 -1.95 9.53
CA GLU A 45 -1.20 -1.03 10.55
C GLU A 45 -0.69 0.27 9.93
N ALA A 46 -0.14 0.21 8.71
CA ALA A 46 0.28 1.37 7.94
C ALA A 46 -0.88 2.13 7.27
N GLY A 47 -2.12 1.67 7.38
CA GLY A 47 -3.29 2.30 6.77
C GLY A 47 -3.39 2.15 5.25
N MET A 48 -2.66 1.19 4.67
CA MET A 48 -2.69 0.94 3.23
C MET A 48 -3.92 0.12 2.83
N ARG A 49 -4.53 0.46 1.69
CA ARG A 49 -5.60 -0.33 1.08
C ARG A 49 -5.02 -1.47 0.24
N ASP A 50 -5.72 -2.59 0.19
CA ASP A 50 -5.40 -3.68 -0.75
C ASP A 50 -6.03 -3.39 -2.12
N ALA A 51 -5.19 -3.31 -3.15
CA ALA A 51 -5.62 -3.18 -4.55
C ALA A 51 -6.07 -4.52 -5.14
N GLY A 52 -5.76 -5.65 -4.49
CA GLY A 52 -6.20 -6.99 -4.90
C GLY A 52 -5.39 -7.61 -6.04
N SER A 53 -4.68 -6.82 -6.85
CA SER A 53 -3.65 -7.32 -7.77
C SER A 53 -2.66 -6.22 -8.13
N THR A 54 -1.48 -6.62 -8.61
CA THR A 54 -0.48 -5.68 -9.11
C THR A 54 -1.00 -4.92 -10.34
N ASP A 55 -1.81 -5.56 -11.19
CA ASP A 55 -2.41 -4.89 -12.36
C ASP A 55 -3.39 -3.79 -11.91
N ALA A 56 -4.29 -4.09 -10.96
CA ALA A 56 -5.22 -3.10 -10.39
C ALA A 56 -4.47 -1.96 -9.70
N LEU A 57 -3.37 -2.26 -8.99
CA LEU A 57 -2.51 -1.26 -8.36
C LEU A 57 -1.94 -0.26 -9.37
N VAL A 58 -1.47 -0.76 -10.52
CA VAL A 58 -0.92 0.07 -11.61
C VAL A 58 -2.02 0.86 -12.34
N GLU A 59 -3.22 0.32 -12.43
CA GLU A 59 -4.36 1.03 -13.04
C GLU A 59 -4.90 2.16 -12.15
N GLU A 60 -4.89 2.00 -10.82
CA GLU A 60 -5.48 2.97 -9.90
C GLU A 60 -4.51 4.06 -9.40
N CYS A 61 -3.20 3.78 -9.33
CA CYS A 61 -2.20 4.69 -8.77
C CYS A 61 -1.46 5.51 -9.83
N ASP A 62 -1.27 6.80 -9.54
CA ASP A 62 -0.50 7.71 -10.41
C ASP A 62 1.02 7.68 -10.12
N LEU A 63 1.40 7.21 -8.93
CA LEU A 63 2.78 7.12 -8.43
C LEU A 63 3.07 5.73 -7.88
#